data_AF-A0A7V9L1A4-F1
#
_entry.id   AF-A0A7V9L1A4-F1
#
_cell.length_a   1.000
_cell.length_b   1.000
_cell.length_c   1.000
_cell.angle_alpha   90.00
_cell.angle_beta   90.00
_cell.angle_gamma   90.00
#
_symmetry.space_group_name_H-M   'P 1'
#
loop_
_entity.id
_entity.type
_entity.pdbx_description
1 polymer ?
#
loop_
_entity_poly.entity_id
_entity_poly.type
_entity_poly.pdbx_seq_one_letter_code
_entity_poly.pdbx_strand_id
1 'polypeptide(L)'
;MRRVCVVVGLLAGCGESALTMTLEVPEDDERWDTSCVQTIEVFTTGAGYPDQANDYIGQTLDLSDSRADTYQAIKGAVRGEFDVAIPDSGLSSVEMYGWNGLSGFFNADLFPELIFYARVPYTGQDPINIELFANLDCSLSPVIVRPIDLIQLVTTKNCTTAAITDATAFTSLGTLSPGLFKPYLFGWGGIHGAAVANGLSSFQAATQVGPASCLAVYGSTMTSTTGGCVTATKACATGSEIEAVLVDDTYAANSLDDELQETLRGGVIGAVLDGTKTGITGATVDVGELGQVVYVNLDTAGKRLVPTGGTATSASGMFILYSNDLVDAVVTANGQTKTVTVGAQRTFNDGTKAPAGVVVTF
;
A
#
# COMPACT_ATOMS: atom_id res chain seq x y z
N MET A 1 24.32 -3.70 22.13
CA MET A 1 23.57 -2.54 21.60
C MET A 1 24.43 -1.29 21.68
N ARG A 2 24.73 -0.64 20.54
CA ARG A 2 25.39 0.68 20.46
C ARG A 2 24.34 1.74 20.08
N ARG A 3 24.17 2.76 20.92
CA ARG A 3 23.23 3.90 20.73
C ARG A 3 23.91 5.01 19.91
N VAL A 4 23.14 5.75 19.11
CA VAL A 4 23.63 6.83 18.21
C VAL A 4 22.71 8.04 18.35
N CYS A 5 23.23 9.27 18.31
CA CYS A 5 22.49 10.51 18.53
C CYS A 5 22.33 11.34 17.22
N VAL A 6 21.12 11.82 16.95
CA VAL A 6 20.75 12.88 15.99
C VAL A 6 20.18 14.04 16.80
N VAL A 7 20.36 15.30 16.39
CA VAL A 7 20.01 16.49 17.19
C VAL A 7 18.93 17.30 16.46
N VAL A 8 17.85 17.68 17.15
CA VAL A 8 16.73 18.49 16.59
C VAL A 8 16.69 19.83 17.31
N GLY A 9 16.93 20.95 16.62
CA GLY A 9 16.96 22.31 17.21
C GLY A 9 15.63 23.07 17.12
N LEU A 10 15.26 23.79 18.19
CA LEU A 10 14.25 24.87 18.17
C LEU A 10 14.99 26.20 18.00
N LEU A 11 14.40 27.26 17.44
CA LEU A 11 14.99 28.61 17.39
C LEU A 11 14.07 29.64 18.07
N ALA A 12 14.33 29.97 19.34
CA ALA A 12 14.06 31.25 19.99
C ALA A 12 14.73 31.36 21.39
N GLY A 13 15.91 32.00 21.47
CA GLY A 13 16.34 32.81 22.62
C GLY A 13 16.67 32.09 23.94
N CYS A 14 17.98 31.82 24.13
CA CYS A 14 18.64 31.48 25.40
C CYS A 14 18.22 30.15 26.07
N GLY A 15 18.72 29.04 25.49
CA GLY A 15 18.78 27.72 26.13
C GLY A 15 17.91 26.68 25.44
N GLU A 16 18.01 26.56 24.12
CA GLU A 16 17.27 25.52 23.39
C GLU A 16 17.75 24.14 23.81
N SER A 17 16.82 23.35 24.35
CA SER A 17 17.02 21.94 24.59
C SER A 17 16.82 21.23 23.27
N ALA A 18 17.91 20.89 22.60
CA ALA A 18 17.84 20.07 21.42
C ALA A 18 17.47 18.63 21.82
N LEU A 19 16.52 18.02 21.13
CA LEU A 19 16.13 16.64 21.40
C LEU A 19 17.13 15.69 20.74
N THR A 20 17.53 14.66 21.48
CA THR A 20 18.37 13.60 20.93
C THR A 20 17.49 12.51 20.31
N MET A 21 17.65 12.23 19.02
CA MET A 21 17.03 11.06 18.40
C MET A 21 18.04 9.92 18.27
N THR A 22 17.60 8.69 18.52
CA THR A 22 18.39 7.48 18.33
C THR A 22 17.72 6.57 17.33
N LEU A 23 18.46 6.16 16.30
CA LEU A 23 17.97 5.21 15.31
C LEU A 23 18.19 3.77 15.80
N GLU A 24 17.12 2.99 15.81
CA GLU A 24 17.11 1.55 16.06
C GLU A 24 16.90 0.84 14.73
N VAL A 25 17.71 -0.20 14.48
CA VAL A 25 17.63 -1.00 13.26
C VAL A 25 16.81 -2.27 13.55
N PRO A 26 16.15 -2.87 12.55
CA PRO A 26 15.48 -4.16 12.72
C PRO A 26 16.43 -5.24 13.24
N GLU A 27 15.91 -6.22 13.97
CA GLU A 27 16.72 -7.38 14.41
C GLU A 27 17.19 -8.26 13.24
N ASP A 28 16.50 -8.20 12.10
CA ASP A 28 16.80 -8.93 10.86
C ASP A 28 17.42 -8.03 9.78
N ASP A 29 18.15 -6.98 10.18
CA ASP A 29 18.70 -5.96 9.28
C ASP A 29 19.57 -6.50 8.14
N GLU A 30 20.34 -7.57 8.39
CA GLU A 30 21.18 -8.22 7.38
C GLU A 30 20.40 -8.86 6.22
N ARG A 31 19.09 -9.07 6.36
CA ARG A 31 18.24 -9.67 5.32
C ARG A 31 17.87 -8.68 4.20
N TRP A 32 17.91 -7.38 4.48
CA TRP A 32 17.33 -6.35 3.63
C TRP A 32 18.41 -5.58 2.87
N ASP A 33 18.33 -5.59 1.55
CA ASP A 33 19.17 -4.77 0.68
C ASP A 33 18.63 -3.34 0.64
N THR A 34 19.41 -2.37 1.12
CA THR A 34 19.08 -0.93 1.08
C THR A 34 19.95 -0.16 0.06
N SER A 35 20.68 -0.85 -0.82
CA SER A 35 21.65 -0.24 -1.76
C SER A 35 21.06 0.74 -2.78
N CYS A 36 19.75 0.66 -3.00
CA CYS A 36 19.00 1.58 -3.87
C CYS A 36 18.49 2.84 -3.16
N VAL A 37 18.68 2.98 -1.84
CA VAL A 37 18.28 4.19 -1.12
C VAL A 37 19.15 5.35 -1.58
N GLN A 38 18.53 6.35 -2.18
CA GLN A 38 19.18 7.57 -2.66
C GLN A 38 18.80 8.79 -1.85
N THR A 39 17.67 8.73 -1.13
CA THR A 39 17.17 9.88 -0.38
C THR A 39 16.64 9.41 0.97
N ILE A 40 16.99 10.13 2.04
CA ILE A 40 16.36 9.99 3.35
C ILE A 40 15.64 11.27 3.70
N GLU A 41 14.39 11.17 4.14
CA GLU A 41 13.62 12.30 4.64
C GLU A 41 13.30 12.12 6.11
N VAL A 42 13.36 13.21 6.85
CA VAL A 42 12.92 13.27 8.25
C VAL A 42 11.91 14.38 8.38
N PHE A 43 10.78 14.08 9.01
CA PHE A 43 9.75 15.06 9.33
C PHE A 43 9.53 15.15 10.84
N THR A 44 9.40 16.36 11.34
CA THR A 44 8.80 16.67 12.64
C THR A 44 7.36 17.12 12.39
N THR A 45 6.41 16.46 13.02
CA THR A 45 4.99 16.84 12.88
C THR A 45 4.52 17.64 14.08
N GLY A 46 3.58 18.54 13.82
CA GLY A 46 3.02 19.46 14.79
C GLY A 46 1.82 18.88 15.53
N ALA A 47 1.35 19.56 16.57
CA ALA A 47 0.19 19.13 17.37
C ALA A 47 -1.14 19.13 16.60
N GLY A 48 -1.23 19.84 15.47
CA GLY A 48 -2.38 19.86 14.58
C GLY A 48 -2.36 18.79 13.49
N TYR A 49 -1.26 18.05 13.32
CA TYR A 49 -1.18 16.96 12.33
C TYR A 49 -1.96 15.72 12.82
N PRO A 50 -2.67 14.96 11.95
CA PRO A 50 -2.77 15.10 10.49
C PRO A 50 -3.91 16.00 9.99
N ASP A 51 -4.72 16.59 10.88
CA ASP A 51 -5.89 17.40 10.50
C ASP A 51 -5.49 18.71 9.81
N GLN A 52 -4.37 19.29 10.24
CA GLN A 52 -3.71 20.41 9.58
C GLN A 52 -2.58 19.85 8.72
N ALA A 53 -2.90 19.57 7.45
CA ALA A 53 -2.00 18.86 6.54
C ALA A 53 -0.61 19.50 6.36
N ASN A 54 -0.45 20.80 6.66
CA ASN A 54 0.81 21.55 6.54
C ASN A 54 1.53 21.76 7.88
N ASP A 55 1.04 21.19 8.98
CA ASP A 55 1.66 21.31 10.31
C ASP A 55 2.78 20.29 10.48
N TYR A 56 3.82 20.42 9.65
CA TYR A 56 5.02 19.61 9.69
C TYR A 56 6.22 20.40 9.13
N ILE A 57 7.42 20.01 9.55
CA ILE A 57 8.70 20.52 9.00
C ILE A 57 9.53 19.32 8.56
N GLY A 58 10.08 19.38 7.35
CA GLY A 58 10.86 18.29 6.77
C GLY A 58 12.28 18.72 6.39
N GLN A 59 13.22 17.78 6.48
CA GLN A 59 14.56 17.89 5.90
C GLN A 59 14.87 16.63 5.11
N THR A 60 15.62 16.80 4.02
CA THR A 60 16.07 15.72 3.16
C THR A 60 17.60 15.59 3.23
N LEU A 61 18.08 14.35 3.20
CA LEU A 61 19.49 13.98 3.02
C LEU A 61 19.63 13.21 1.71
N ASP A 62 20.46 13.71 0.82
CA ASP A 62 20.82 13.07 -0.44
C ASP A 62 21.97 12.08 -0.20
N LEU A 63 21.73 10.82 -0.56
CA LEU A 63 22.67 9.70 -0.49
C LEU A 63 23.10 9.19 -1.87
N SER A 64 22.76 9.88 -2.95
CA SER A 64 23.06 9.42 -4.32
C SER A 64 24.55 9.18 -4.58
N ASP A 65 25.43 9.92 -3.89
CA ASP A 65 26.89 9.75 -3.96
C ASP A 65 27.46 8.78 -2.89
N SER A 66 26.64 8.30 -1.96
CA SER A 66 27.06 7.45 -0.84
C SER A 66 26.22 6.18 -0.74
N ARG A 67 26.84 5.02 -0.98
CA ARG A 67 26.15 3.74 -0.87
C ARG A 67 25.88 3.37 0.59
N ALA A 68 24.60 3.27 0.94
CA ALA A 68 24.15 2.77 2.23
C ALA A 68 23.47 1.40 2.04
N ASP A 69 24.28 0.39 1.71
CA ASP A 69 23.82 -0.95 1.30
C ASP A 69 23.23 -1.79 2.45
N THR A 70 23.21 -1.28 3.68
CA THR A 70 22.62 -1.93 4.86
C THR A 70 21.98 -0.89 5.78
N TYR A 71 21.07 -1.31 6.66
CA TYR A 71 20.54 -0.44 7.71
C TYR A 71 21.61 0.13 8.66
N GLN A 72 22.70 -0.61 8.91
CA GLN A 72 23.83 -0.07 9.68
C GLN A 72 24.54 1.06 8.93
N ALA A 73 24.69 0.95 7.62
CA ALA A 73 25.24 2.01 6.78
C ALA A 73 24.31 3.22 6.74
N ILE A 74 22.99 3.01 6.64
CA ILE A 74 21.97 4.06 6.77
C ILE A 74 22.10 4.78 8.11
N LYS A 75 22.15 4.04 9.22
CA LYS A 75 22.34 4.59 10.57
C LYS A 75 23.65 5.39 10.71
N GLY A 76 24.71 4.96 10.02
CA GLY A 76 25.97 5.71 9.95
C GLY A 76 25.83 7.01 9.15
N ALA A 77 25.15 6.95 8.00
CA ALA A 77 24.98 8.06 7.07
C ALA A 77 24.12 9.18 7.64
N VAL A 78 23.08 8.90 8.43
CA VAL A 78 22.20 9.93 9.01
C VAL A 78 22.77 10.60 10.27
N ARG A 79 23.92 10.13 10.76
CA ARG A 79 24.42 10.53 12.07
C ARG A 79 24.90 11.97 12.08
N GLY A 80 24.12 12.85 12.71
CA GLY A 80 24.46 14.26 12.86
C GLY A 80 24.23 15.10 11.60
N GLU A 81 23.56 14.53 10.60
CA GLU A 81 23.25 15.21 9.32
C GLU A 81 21.92 15.98 9.35
N PHE A 82 21.04 15.64 10.29
CA PHE A 82 19.74 16.29 10.45
C PHE A 82 19.76 17.31 11.59
N ASP A 83 19.22 18.50 11.29
CA ASP A 83 18.87 19.57 12.23
C ASP A 83 17.51 20.12 11.79
N VAL A 84 16.46 19.37 12.15
CA VAL A 84 15.07 19.68 11.76
C VAL A 84 14.44 20.56 12.82
N ALA A 85 13.75 21.63 12.43
CA ALA A 85 13.02 22.46 13.39
C ALA A 85 11.79 21.74 13.93
N ILE A 86 11.38 22.08 15.15
CA ILE A 86 10.07 21.65 15.70
C ILE A 86 9.00 22.66 15.23
N PRO A 87 7.82 22.19 14.77
CA PRO A 87 6.72 23.08 14.39
C PRO A 87 6.29 24.01 15.54
N ASP A 88 5.83 25.22 15.21
CA ASP A 88 5.39 26.22 16.20
C ASP A 88 4.23 25.72 17.08
N SER A 89 3.43 24.77 16.57
CA SER A 89 2.35 24.10 17.29
C SER A 89 2.86 23.11 18.37
N GLY A 90 4.17 22.84 18.41
CA GLY A 90 4.83 21.86 19.26
C GLY A 90 5.03 20.51 18.56
N LEU A 91 6.02 19.73 19.01
CA LEU A 91 6.31 18.41 18.45
C LEU A 91 5.23 17.41 18.88
N SER A 92 4.63 16.69 17.92
CA SER A 92 3.72 15.57 18.19
C SER A 92 4.31 14.23 17.75
N SER A 93 5.13 14.21 16.70
CA SER A 93 5.85 13.02 16.28
C SER A 93 7.08 13.30 15.41
N VAL A 94 7.88 12.25 15.20
CA VAL A 94 8.93 12.22 14.18
C VAL A 94 8.66 11.08 13.21
N GLU A 95 8.83 11.36 11.91
CA GLU A 95 8.76 10.40 10.81
C GLU A 95 10.09 10.36 10.07
N MET A 96 10.45 9.19 9.53
CA MET A 96 11.60 9.03 8.64
C MET A 96 11.22 8.12 7.47
N TYR A 97 11.72 8.44 6.28
CA TYR A 97 11.50 7.68 5.06
C TYR A 97 12.82 7.48 4.32
N GLY A 98 13.03 6.29 3.77
CA GLY A 98 14.13 5.98 2.85
C GLY A 98 13.60 5.62 1.47
N TRP A 99 14.03 6.37 0.45
CA TRP A 99 13.47 6.29 -0.90
C TRP A 99 14.48 5.75 -1.91
N ASN A 100 14.00 4.93 -2.84
CA ASN A 100 14.70 4.63 -4.09
C ASN A 100 14.36 5.71 -5.13
N GLY A 101 15.24 6.71 -5.25
CA GLY A 101 15.11 7.83 -6.18
C GLY A 101 15.42 9.18 -5.55
N LEU A 102 15.71 10.16 -6.42
CA LEU A 102 15.98 11.57 -6.08
C LEU A 102 14.67 12.36 -5.93
N SER A 103 13.78 11.95 -5.04
CA SER A 103 12.66 12.77 -4.57
C SER A 103 11.83 11.98 -3.58
N GLY A 104 11.61 12.50 -2.38
CA GLY A 104 10.44 12.13 -1.58
C GLY A 104 9.27 13.07 -1.85
N PHE A 105 8.40 13.25 -0.87
CA PHE A 105 7.01 13.74 -0.97
C PHE A 105 6.73 15.01 -1.83
N PHE A 106 7.76 15.76 -2.25
CA PHE A 106 7.65 17.02 -2.97
C PHE A 106 7.69 16.92 -4.50
N ASN A 107 7.92 15.75 -5.08
CA ASN A 107 7.79 15.54 -6.53
C ASN A 107 6.57 14.68 -6.84
N ALA A 108 5.43 15.33 -7.09
CA ALA A 108 4.16 14.64 -7.33
C ALA A 108 4.13 13.77 -8.61
N ASP A 109 5.10 13.94 -9.51
CA ASP A 109 5.10 13.28 -10.81
C ASP A 109 5.65 11.85 -10.77
N LEU A 110 6.37 11.47 -9.70
CA LEU A 110 6.94 10.14 -9.52
C LEU A 110 6.80 9.72 -8.06
N PHE A 111 5.98 8.71 -7.77
CA PHE A 111 5.97 8.08 -6.46
C PHE A 111 7.20 7.15 -6.34
N PRO A 112 8.26 7.55 -5.62
CA PRO A 112 9.40 6.68 -5.42
C PRO A 112 8.99 5.39 -4.69
N GLU A 113 9.82 4.37 -4.81
CA GLU A 113 9.70 3.19 -3.97
C GLU A 113 10.18 3.51 -2.55
N LEU A 114 9.32 3.23 -1.57
CA LEU A 114 9.65 3.33 -0.16
C LEU A 114 10.42 2.08 0.27
N ILE A 115 11.69 2.21 0.64
CA ILE A 115 12.53 1.06 1.07
C ILE A 115 12.33 0.78 2.54
N PHE A 116 12.27 1.84 3.35
CA PHE A 116 11.99 1.75 4.78
C PHE A 116 11.26 3.00 5.26
N TYR A 117 10.58 2.86 6.39
CA TYR A 117 9.99 3.99 7.09
C TYR A 117 10.19 3.86 8.60
N ALA A 118 9.96 4.95 9.32
CA ALA A 118 10.03 4.98 10.76
C ALA A 118 9.04 6.01 11.31
N ARG A 119 8.47 5.72 12.47
CA ARG A 119 7.60 6.66 13.17
C ARG A 119 7.74 6.55 14.68
N VAL A 120 7.66 7.67 15.37
CA VAL A 120 7.58 7.68 16.83
C VAL A 120 6.72 8.86 17.32
N PRO A 121 5.63 8.60 18.07
CA PRO A 121 4.91 9.66 18.77
C PRO A 121 5.81 10.31 19.83
N TYR A 122 5.75 11.63 19.92
CA TYR A 122 6.40 12.39 20.98
C TYR A 122 5.44 12.54 22.17
N THR A 123 5.90 12.09 23.33
CA THR A 123 5.19 12.09 24.61
C THR A 123 5.98 12.83 25.69
N GLY A 124 6.99 13.61 25.30
CA GLY A 124 7.92 14.28 26.21
C GLY A 124 9.22 13.49 26.49
N GLN A 125 9.51 12.43 25.73
CA GLN A 125 10.71 11.62 25.91
C GLN A 125 11.96 12.26 25.29
N ASP A 126 13.10 12.12 25.97
CA ASP A 126 14.44 12.44 25.46
C ASP A 126 15.44 11.41 26.06
N PRO A 127 16.08 10.56 25.24
CA PRO A 127 16.07 10.55 23.79
C PRO A 127 14.77 10.02 23.18
N ILE A 128 14.49 10.44 21.95
CA ILE A 128 13.49 9.85 21.05
C ILE A 128 14.12 8.65 20.35
N ASN A 129 13.66 7.43 20.60
CA ASN A 129 14.12 6.25 19.87
C ASN A 129 13.22 6.00 18.65
N ILE A 130 13.80 5.94 17.46
CA ILE A 130 13.12 5.76 16.18
C ILE A 130 13.50 4.37 15.65
N GLU A 131 12.55 3.44 15.61
CA GLU A 131 12.72 2.13 15.00
C GLU A 131 12.47 2.19 13.50
N LEU A 132 13.43 1.73 12.71
CA LEU A 132 13.26 1.55 11.27
C LEU A 132 12.46 0.27 10.98
N PHE A 133 11.49 0.37 10.09
CA PHE A 133 10.73 -0.75 9.55
C PHE A 133 11.09 -0.95 8.08
N ALA A 134 11.46 -2.18 7.72
CA ALA A 134 11.60 -2.56 6.32
C ALA A 134 10.25 -2.51 5.60
N ASN A 135 10.27 -2.03 4.37
CA ASN A 135 9.08 -1.93 3.52
C ASN A 135 9.27 -2.67 2.19
N LEU A 136 10.34 -2.36 1.46
CA LEU A 136 10.65 -2.97 0.17
C LEU A 136 12.15 -3.20 0.06
N ASP A 137 12.55 -4.36 -0.42
CA ASP A 137 13.95 -4.70 -0.65
C ASP A 137 14.46 -4.11 -1.99
N CYS A 138 15.73 -3.71 -2.08
CA CYS A 138 16.28 -3.16 -3.31
C CYS A 138 16.57 -4.20 -4.42
N SER A 139 16.54 -5.50 -4.11
CA SER A 139 16.84 -6.55 -5.08
C SER A 139 15.73 -6.67 -6.13
N LEU A 140 16.12 -6.54 -7.40
CA LEU A 140 15.20 -6.65 -8.52
C LEU A 140 15.11 -8.10 -9.01
N SER A 141 13.89 -8.51 -9.35
CA SER A 141 13.58 -9.81 -9.90
C SER A 141 12.70 -9.68 -11.15
N PRO A 142 12.77 -10.64 -12.11
CA PRO A 142 11.83 -10.66 -13.22
C PRO A 142 10.40 -10.90 -12.75
N VAL A 143 9.50 -10.03 -13.17
CA VAL A 143 8.08 -10.10 -12.86
C VAL A 143 7.27 -10.18 -14.15
N ILE A 144 6.19 -10.97 -14.09
CA ILE A 144 5.17 -11.02 -15.12
C ILE A 144 3.82 -10.79 -14.42
N VAL A 145 3.10 -9.76 -14.84
CA VAL A 145 1.78 -9.40 -14.34
C VAL A 145 0.74 -9.68 -15.41
N ARG A 146 -0.36 -10.34 -15.03
CA ARG A 146 -1.55 -10.53 -15.85
C ARG A 146 -2.70 -9.69 -15.29
N PRO A 147 -2.97 -8.52 -15.89
CA PRO A 147 -4.13 -7.72 -15.53
C PRO A 147 -5.43 -8.35 -16.04
N ILE A 148 -6.43 -8.44 -15.18
CA ILE A 148 -7.74 -9.05 -15.42
C ILE A 148 -8.85 -8.07 -15.02
N ASP A 149 -9.80 -7.83 -15.91
CA ASP A 149 -11.05 -7.13 -15.60
C ASP A 149 -11.96 -8.04 -14.78
N LEU A 150 -12.19 -7.67 -13.52
CA LEU A 150 -13.04 -8.44 -12.60
C LEU A 150 -14.48 -8.59 -13.09
N ILE A 151 -15.05 -7.52 -13.66
CA ILE A 151 -16.45 -7.51 -14.10
C ILE A 151 -16.61 -8.38 -15.34
N GLN A 152 -15.69 -8.31 -16.29
CA GLN A 152 -15.66 -9.22 -17.44
C GLN A 152 -15.43 -10.66 -16.99
N LEU A 153 -14.55 -10.91 -16.02
CA LEU A 153 -14.32 -12.26 -15.50
C LEU A 153 -15.59 -12.87 -14.92
N VAL A 154 -16.29 -12.15 -14.04
CA VAL A 154 -17.49 -12.65 -13.35
C VAL A 154 -18.66 -12.83 -14.32
N THR A 155 -18.80 -11.95 -15.32
CA THR A 155 -19.91 -12.02 -16.29
C THR A 155 -19.69 -13.08 -17.37
N THR A 156 -18.48 -13.18 -17.91
CA THR A 156 -18.18 -14.05 -19.05
C THR A 156 -17.64 -15.42 -18.63
N LYS A 157 -17.10 -15.52 -17.41
CA LYS A 157 -16.43 -16.71 -16.87
C LYS A 157 -15.27 -17.17 -17.76
N ASN A 158 -14.63 -16.22 -18.45
CA ASN A 158 -13.63 -16.50 -19.47
C ASN A 158 -12.41 -15.60 -19.30
N CYS A 159 -11.26 -16.21 -18.98
CA CYS A 159 -10.00 -15.49 -18.80
C CYS A 159 -9.46 -14.82 -20.06
N THR A 160 -9.82 -15.30 -21.25
CA THR A 160 -9.45 -14.65 -22.52
C THR A 160 -10.20 -13.35 -22.71
N THR A 161 -11.49 -13.32 -22.38
CA THR A 161 -12.32 -12.12 -22.48
C THR A 161 -12.03 -11.12 -21.37
N ALA A 162 -11.69 -11.60 -20.18
CA ALA A 162 -11.34 -10.77 -19.04
C ALA A 162 -9.90 -10.23 -19.07
N ALA A 163 -9.04 -10.75 -19.95
CA ALA A 163 -7.67 -10.25 -20.09
C ALA A 163 -7.67 -8.81 -20.62
N ILE A 164 -6.93 -7.93 -19.94
CA ILE A 164 -6.75 -6.55 -20.42
C ILE A 164 -5.77 -6.55 -21.60
N THR A 165 -6.24 -6.12 -22.77
CA THR A 165 -5.41 -5.98 -23.99
C THR A 165 -5.31 -4.54 -24.49
N ASP A 166 -5.71 -3.57 -23.68
CA ASP A 166 -5.65 -2.14 -24.00
C ASP A 166 -4.19 -1.70 -24.17
N ALA A 167 -3.89 -1.03 -25.29
CA ALA A 167 -2.55 -0.54 -25.62
C ALA A 167 -2.05 0.55 -24.67
N THR A 168 -2.95 1.20 -23.93
CA THR A 168 -2.65 2.20 -22.91
C THR A 168 -2.56 1.60 -21.51
N ALA A 169 -2.91 0.32 -21.33
CA ALA A 169 -2.86 -0.31 -20.03
C ALA A 169 -1.41 -0.44 -19.55
N PHE A 170 -1.22 -0.24 -18.25
CA PHE A 170 0.06 -0.29 -17.59
C PHE A 170 -0.07 -1.01 -16.25
N THR A 171 0.97 -1.75 -15.88
CA THR A 171 1.07 -2.29 -14.52
C THR A 171 2.45 -2.03 -13.97
N SER A 172 2.52 -1.76 -12.67
CA SER A 172 3.76 -1.59 -11.91
C SER A 172 3.65 -2.27 -10.55
N LEU A 173 4.79 -2.41 -9.87
CA LEU A 173 4.84 -2.89 -8.50
C LEU A 173 5.23 -1.78 -7.53
N GLY A 174 4.85 -2.02 -6.28
CA GLY A 174 5.32 -1.29 -5.12
C GLY A 174 4.75 -1.94 -3.87
N THR A 175 4.36 -1.14 -2.89
CA THR A 175 3.90 -1.65 -1.60
C THR A 175 2.70 -0.90 -1.07
N LEU A 176 1.83 -1.59 -0.34
CA LEU A 176 0.95 -0.94 0.64
C LEU A 176 1.54 -1.11 2.02
N SER A 177 1.59 -0.02 2.79
CA SER A 177 2.02 -0.05 4.19
C SER A 177 1.13 0.85 5.06
N PRO A 178 1.08 0.62 6.38
CA PRO A 178 0.36 1.49 7.31
C PRO A 178 0.81 2.94 7.19
N GLY A 179 -0.16 3.86 7.14
CA GLY A 179 0.11 5.27 7.27
C GLY A 179 0.71 5.60 8.63
N LEU A 180 1.75 6.43 8.65
CA LEU A 180 2.53 6.64 9.87
C LEU A 180 1.73 7.30 10.99
N PHE A 181 0.85 8.26 10.68
CA PHE A 181 -0.03 8.89 11.67
C PHE A 181 -1.46 9.00 11.16
N LYS A 182 -1.82 8.13 10.21
CA LYS A 182 -3.14 8.13 9.61
C LYS A 182 -3.71 6.72 9.65
N PRO A 183 -5.00 6.56 9.96
CA PRO A 183 -5.63 5.25 10.10
C PRO A 183 -5.98 4.71 8.70
N TYR A 184 -5.02 4.60 7.80
CA TYR A 184 -5.21 4.05 6.46
C TYR A 184 -3.88 3.64 5.83
N LEU A 185 -3.94 2.74 4.84
CA LEU A 185 -2.80 2.32 4.06
C LEU A 185 -2.40 3.37 3.02
N PHE A 186 -1.09 3.52 2.83
CA PHE A 186 -0.51 4.28 1.73
C PHE A 186 0.07 3.35 0.68
N GLY A 187 -0.16 3.69 -0.58
CA GLY A 187 0.52 3.10 -1.71
C GLY A 187 1.84 3.82 -2.00
N TRP A 188 2.91 3.06 -2.11
CA TRP A 188 4.25 3.53 -2.47
C TRP A 188 4.76 2.77 -3.69
N GLY A 189 5.65 3.40 -4.46
CA GLY A 189 6.27 2.82 -5.66
C GLY A 189 5.49 3.11 -6.95
N GLY A 190 5.68 2.24 -7.93
CA GLY A 190 5.16 2.42 -9.29
C GLY A 190 6.22 2.79 -10.34
N ILE A 191 7.47 2.99 -9.93
CA ILE A 191 8.58 3.30 -10.85
C ILE A 191 8.96 2.11 -11.73
N HIS A 192 8.82 0.89 -11.21
CA HIS A 192 9.06 -0.35 -11.95
C HIS A 192 7.75 -0.90 -12.49
N GLY A 193 7.54 -0.73 -13.79
CA GLY A 193 6.39 -1.26 -14.50
C GLY A 193 6.60 -1.29 -15.99
N ALA A 194 5.62 -1.85 -16.70
CA ALA A 194 5.60 -1.85 -18.15
C ALA A 194 4.16 -1.79 -18.68
N ALA A 195 4.03 -1.29 -19.90
CA ALA A 195 2.79 -1.37 -20.65
C ALA A 195 2.38 -2.82 -20.87
N VAL A 196 1.07 -3.05 -20.92
CA VAL A 196 0.49 -4.37 -21.15
C VAL A 196 0.53 -4.67 -22.64
N ALA A 197 1.16 -5.78 -23.01
CA ALA A 197 1.22 -6.29 -24.38
C ALA A 197 0.72 -7.75 -24.41
N ASN A 198 -0.24 -8.04 -25.28
CA ASN A 198 -0.84 -9.38 -25.42
C ASN A 198 -1.38 -9.96 -24.09
N GLY A 199 -1.97 -9.11 -23.24
CA GLY A 199 -2.56 -9.53 -21.96
C GLY A 199 -1.56 -9.75 -20.83
N LEU A 200 -0.31 -9.32 -20.99
CA LEU A 200 0.76 -9.45 -20.00
C LEU A 200 1.57 -8.16 -19.92
N SER A 201 2.11 -7.87 -18.74
CA SER A 201 3.18 -6.88 -18.54
C SER A 201 4.39 -7.59 -17.93
N SER A 202 5.59 -7.28 -18.40
CA SER A 202 6.83 -7.90 -17.89
C SER A 202 7.94 -6.87 -17.72
N PHE A 203 8.56 -6.88 -16.55
CA PHE A 203 9.56 -5.91 -16.12
C PHE A 203 10.42 -6.50 -14.98
N GLN A 204 11.43 -5.74 -14.53
CA GLN A 204 12.19 -6.04 -13.32
C GLN A 204 11.66 -5.17 -12.18
N ALA A 205 11.41 -5.74 -11.01
CA ALA A 205 11.00 -5.00 -9.83
C ALA A 205 11.39 -5.73 -8.54
N ALA A 206 11.42 -4.99 -7.45
CA ALA A 206 11.48 -5.54 -6.12
C ALA A 206 10.18 -6.29 -5.76
N THR A 207 10.33 -7.46 -5.15
CA THR A 207 9.18 -8.31 -4.77
C THR A 207 9.20 -8.75 -3.30
N GLN A 208 10.33 -8.57 -2.62
CA GLN A 208 10.45 -8.86 -1.20
C GLN A 208 10.01 -7.63 -0.38
N VAL A 209 8.96 -7.80 0.41
CA VAL A 209 8.35 -6.73 1.22
C VAL A 209 8.47 -7.01 2.71
N GLY A 210 8.56 -5.94 3.50
CA GLY A 210 8.64 -5.99 4.95
C GLY A 210 7.42 -6.63 5.62
N PRO A 211 7.55 -7.08 6.88
CA PRO A 211 6.50 -7.84 7.57
C PRO A 211 5.22 -7.03 7.86
N ALA A 212 5.32 -5.71 7.89
CA ALA A 212 4.17 -4.81 8.08
C ALA A 212 3.62 -4.25 6.77
N SER A 213 4.09 -4.75 5.63
CA SER A 213 3.75 -4.27 4.30
C SER A 213 3.27 -5.41 3.41
N CYS A 214 2.54 -5.09 2.35
CA CYS A 214 2.21 -6.05 1.31
C CYS A 214 2.80 -5.62 -0.03
N LEU A 215 3.19 -6.59 -0.85
CA LEU A 215 3.51 -6.35 -2.25
C LEU A 215 2.22 -5.93 -2.95
N ALA A 216 2.24 -4.75 -3.57
CA ALA A 216 1.09 -4.20 -4.25
C ALA A 216 1.32 -4.15 -5.75
N VAL A 217 0.27 -4.44 -6.52
CA VAL A 217 0.25 -4.13 -7.96
C VAL A 217 -0.59 -2.89 -8.16
N TYR A 218 -0.01 -1.93 -8.88
CA TYR A 218 -0.75 -0.81 -9.43
C TYR A 218 -1.00 -1.09 -10.89
N GLY A 219 -2.26 -1.22 -11.26
CA GLY A 219 -2.69 -1.42 -12.64
C GLY A 219 -3.66 -0.32 -13.04
N SER A 220 -3.53 0.18 -14.25
CA SER A 220 -4.48 1.13 -14.81
C SER A 220 -4.73 0.87 -16.28
N THR A 221 -5.95 1.16 -16.69
CA THR A 221 -6.39 1.33 -18.08
C THR A 221 -7.07 2.70 -18.18
N MET A 222 -7.71 3.02 -19.31
CA MET A 222 -8.55 4.22 -19.39
C MET A 222 -9.80 4.18 -18.50
N THR A 223 -10.24 3.00 -18.05
CA THR A 223 -11.55 2.82 -17.40
C THR A 223 -11.50 1.95 -16.16
N SER A 224 -10.33 1.46 -15.76
CA SER A 224 -10.20 0.51 -14.68
C SER A 224 -8.88 0.67 -13.98
N THR A 225 -8.90 0.50 -12.66
CA THR A 225 -7.71 0.64 -11.83
C THR A 225 -7.63 -0.48 -10.79
N THR A 226 -6.43 -0.67 -10.24
CA THR A 226 -6.19 -1.46 -9.05
C THR A 226 -4.97 -0.92 -8.31
N GLY A 227 -5.04 -0.94 -6.98
CA GLY A 227 -3.94 -0.58 -6.07
C GLY A 227 -4.04 -1.40 -4.80
N GLY A 228 -3.70 -2.70 -4.92
CA GLY A 228 -3.99 -3.71 -3.91
C GLY A 228 -2.92 -4.77 -3.75
N CYS A 229 -2.99 -5.52 -2.65
CA CYS A 229 -2.05 -6.59 -2.32
C CYS A 229 -2.10 -7.78 -3.30
N VAL A 230 -0.94 -8.36 -3.61
CA VAL A 230 -0.73 -9.47 -4.57
C VAL A 230 -1.09 -10.86 -4.00
N THR A 231 -1.40 -10.96 -2.72
CA THR A 231 -1.51 -12.21 -1.94
C THR A 231 -2.76 -13.04 -2.21
N ALA A 232 -3.55 -12.71 -3.23
CA ALA A 232 -4.75 -13.44 -3.60
C ALA A 232 -4.44 -14.72 -4.40
N THR A 233 -5.41 -15.63 -4.44
CA THR A 233 -5.36 -16.76 -5.37
C THR A 233 -5.50 -16.27 -6.82
N LYS A 234 -5.08 -17.10 -7.78
CA LYS A 234 -5.13 -16.76 -9.21
C LYS A 234 -6.35 -17.38 -9.88
N ALA A 235 -7.14 -16.59 -10.60
CA ALA A 235 -8.16 -17.13 -11.48
C ALA A 235 -7.62 -17.44 -12.88
N CYS A 236 -6.91 -16.50 -13.47
CA CYS A 236 -6.51 -16.51 -14.87
C CYS A 236 -4.99 -16.49 -15.05
N ALA A 237 -4.23 -15.98 -14.07
CA ALA A 237 -2.78 -16.06 -14.07
C ALA A 237 -2.29 -17.51 -13.88
N THR A 238 -1.16 -17.84 -14.50
CA THR A 238 -0.57 -19.18 -14.50
C THR A 238 0.88 -19.15 -14.00
N GLY A 239 1.38 -20.29 -13.49
CA GLY A 239 2.77 -20.41 -13.04
C GLY A 239 3.18 -19.32 -12.05
N SER A 240 4.26 -18.59 -12.37
CA SER A 240 4.79 -17.48 -11.56
C SER A 240 4.16 -16.11 -11.87
N GLU A 241 3.19 -16.03 -12.77
CA GLU A 241 2.51 -14.76 -13.08
C GLU A 241 1.78 -14.22 -11.84
N ILE A 242 1.87 -12.91 -11.61
CA ILE A 242 1.04 -12.19 -10.65
C ILE A 242 -0.29 -11.85 -11.33
N GLU A 243 -1.41 -12.14 -10.68
CA GLU A 243 -2.71 -11.66 -11.15
C GLU A 243 -2.99 -10.28 -10.58
N ALA A 244 -3.26 -9.31 -11.45
CA ALA A 244 -3.71 -7.98 -11.05
C ALA A 244 -5.18 -7.84 -11.39
N VAL A 245 -6.04 -7.85 -10.38
CA VAL A 245 -7.48 -7.74 -10.58
C VAL A 245 -7.83 -6.26 -10.66
N LEU A 246 -8.20 -5.80 -11.86
CA LEU A 246 -8.65 -4.44 -12.12
C LEU A 246 -10.17 -4.38 -11.99
N VAL A 247 -10.63 -3.27 -11.44
CA VAL A 247 -12.05 -2.98 -11.29
C VAL A 247 -12.38 -1.75 -12.12
N ASP A 248 -13.48 -1.82 -12.88
CA ASP A 248 -13.95 -0.68 -13.65
C ASP A 248 -14.30 0.50 -12.72
N ASP A 249 -13.77 1.68 -13.04
CA ASP A 249 -13.86 2.87 -12.20
C ASP A 249 -15.32 3.35 -12.05
N THR A 250 -16.17 3.12 -13.06
CA THR A 250 -17.61 3.44 -12.98
C THR A 250 -18.31 2.51 -11.99
N TYR A 251 -18.03 1.21 -12.05
CA TYR A 251 -18.56 0.27 -11.06
C TYR A 251 -18.07 0.64 -9.66
N ALA A 252 -16.78 0.93 -9.49
CA ALA A 252 -16.22 1.34 -8.21
C ALA A 252 -16.91 2.59 -7.64
N ALA A 253 -16.99 3.66 -8.45
CA ALA A 253 -17.59 4.94 -8.09
C ALA A 253 -19.05 4.78 -7.64
N ASN A 254 -19.84 3.98 -8.37
CA ASN A 254 -21.26 3.78 -8.12
C ASN A 254 -21.59 2.76 -7.02
N SER A 255 -20.59 2.09 -6.45
CA SER A 255 -20.81 0.94 -5.54
C SER A 255 -20.20 1.11 -4.16
N LEU A 256 -19.08 1.83 -4.06
CA LEU A 256 -18.41 2.04 -2.78
C LEU A 256 -19.22 3.01 -1.93
N ASP A 257 -19.48 2.62 -0.69
CA ASP A 257 -20.26 3.34 0.30
C ASP A 257 -19.41 4.45 0.92
N ASP A 258 -19.84 5.70 0.76
CA ASP A 258 -19.05 6.87 1.21
C ASP A 258 -18.95 6.94 2.75
N GLU A 259 -19.98 6.54 3.50
CA GLU A 259 -19.98 6.55 4.96
C GLU A 259 -18.99 5.49 5.51
N LEU A 260 -18.98 4.31 4.90
CA LEU A 260 -17.97 3.31 5.20
C LEU A 260 -16.58 3.77 4.78
N GLN A 261 -16.40 4.48 3.67
CA GLN A 261 -15.08 5.00 3.28
C GLN A 261 -14.58 6.15 4.17
N GLU A 262 -15.45 6.87 4.85
CA GLU A 262 -15.03 7.87 5.84
C GLU A 262 -14.41 7.21 7.09
N THR A 263 -14.94 6.05 7.48
CA THR A 263 -14.53 5.30 8.68
C THR A 263 -13.47 4.24 8.41
N LEU A 264 -13.58 3.56 7.27
CA LEU A 264 -12.76 2.45 6.76
C LEU A 264 -12.28 2.81 5.35
N ARG A 265 -11.19 3.57 5.30
CA ARG A 265 -10.73 4.36 4.15
C ARG A 265 -10.18 3.57 2.97
N GLY A 266 -10.03 2.26 3.09
CA GLY A 266 -9.69 1.35 2.00
C GLY A 266 -10.90 0.54 1.54
N GLY A 267 -11.11 0.44 0.22
CA GLY A 267 -12.15 -0.39 -0.39
C GLY A 267 -11.57 -1.46 -1.32
N VAL A 268 -11.90 -2.72 -1.06
CA VAL A 268 -11.51 -3.88 -1.88
C VAL A 268 -12.78 -4.48 -2.49
N ILE A 269 -12.83 -4.61 -3.82
CA ILE A 269 -13.93 -5.29 -4.52
C ILE A 269 -13.45 -6.67 -4.91
N GLY A 270 -14.18 -7.70 -4.48
CA GLY A 270 -13.76 -9.08 -4.62
C GLY A 270 -14.79 -10.03 -5.17
N ALA A 271 -14.33 -11.17 -5.68
CA ALA A 271 -15.17 -12.30 -6.06
C ALA A 271 -14.63 -13.63 -5.53
N VAL A 272 -15.53 -14.48 -5.04
CA VAL A 272 -15.26 -15.87 -4.66
C VAL A 272 -15.76 -16.80 -5.77
N LEU A 273 -14.83 -17.45 -6.47
CA LEU A 273 -15.08 -18.19 -7.70
C LEU A 273 -14.70 -19.67 -7.57
N ASP A 274 -15.34 -20.54 -8.34
CA ASP A 274 -14.91 -21.93 -8.51
C ASP A 274 -13.86 -22.09 -9.63
N GLY A 275 -13.39 -23.32 -9.84
CA GLY A 275 -12.47 -23.66 -10.93
C GLY A 275 -12.96 -23.30 -12.35
N THR A 276 -14.27 -23.14 -12.56
CA THR A 276 -14.91 -22.72 -13.82
C THR A 276 -15.20 -21.21 -13.88
N LYS A 277 -14.73 -20.45 -12.89
CA LYS A 277 -14.93 -19.00 -12.74
C LYS A 277 -16.40 -18.63 -12.50
N THR A 278 -17.21 -19.58 -12.05
CA THR A 278 -18.56 -19.29 -11.58
C THR A 278 -18.51 -18.84 -10.12
N GLY A 279 -19.27 -17.80 -9.77
CA GLY A 279 -19.41 -17.35 -8.39
C GLY A 279 -19.96 -18.44 -7.48
N ILE A 280 -19.33 -18.64 -6.32
CA ILE A 280 -19.79 -19.62 -5.33
C ILE A 280 -20.83 -18.94 -4.44
N THR A 281 -22.08 -19.41 -4.51
CA THR A 281 -23.16 -18.98 -3.60
C THR A 281 -22.90 -19.49 -2.18
N GLY A 282 -23.12 -18.65 -1.17
CA GLY A 282 -23.00 -19.03 0.23
C GLY A 282 -21.56 -18.98 0.78
N ALA A 283 -20.60 -18.46 0.01
CA ALA A 283 -19.27 -18.20 0.52
C ALA A 283 -19.29 -17.02 1.50
N THR A 284 -18.42 -17.07 2.51
CA THR A 284 -18.27 -16.01 3.52
C THR A 284 -16.84 -15.49 3.53
N VAL A 285 -16.70 -14.21 3.88
CA VAL A 285 -15.43 -13.53 4.11
C VAL A 285 -15.47 -12.94 5.51
N ASP A 286 -14.49 -13.29 6.34
CA ASP A 286 -14.31 -12.77 7.68
C ASP A 286 -12.99 -12.01 7.78
N VAL A 287 -13.02 -10.83 8.39
CA VAL A 287 -11.87 -9.93 8.58
C VAL A 287 -11.69 -9.54 10.06
N GLY A 288 -12.43 -10.19 10.96
CA GLY A 288 -12.46 -9.86 12.37
C GLY A 288 -12.90 -8.42 12.62
N GLU A 289 -12.26 -7.77 13.60
CA GLU A 289 -12.58 -6.39 14.03
C GLU A 289 -11.91 -5.32 13.16
N LEU A 290 -11.06 -5.70 12.21
CA LEU A 290 -10.24 -4.78 11.41
C LEU A 290 -10.95 -4.26 10.15
N GLY A 291 -12.17 -4.71 9.87
CA GLY A 291 -12.89 -4.28 8.69
C GLY A 291 -14.34 -4.72 8.67
N GLN A 292 -14.99 -4.45 7.53
CA GLN A 292 -16.37 -4.80 7.28
C GLN A 292 -16.54 -5.38 5.88
N VAL A 293 -17.37 -6.41 5.75
CA VAL A 293 -17.71 -7.04 4.47
C VAL A 293 -19.16 -6.78 4.12
N VAL A 294 -19.41 -6.36 2.87
CA VAL A 294 -20.72 -6.18 2.27
C VAL A 294 -20.85 -7.12 1.08
N TYR A 295 -21.78 -8.07 1.13
CA TYR A 295 -22.05 -8.97 0.01
C TYR A 295 -22.96 -8.30 -1.01
N VAL A 296 -22.59 -8.39 -2.28
CA VAL A 296 -23.21 -7.60 -3.35
C VAL A 296 -23.63 -8.47 -4.54
N ASN A 297 -24.57 -7.96 -5.31
CA ASN A 297 -24.93 -8.47 -6.63
C ASN A 297 -24.40 -7.54 -7.71
N LEU A 298 -23.98 -8.11 -8.83
CA LEU A 298 -23.59 -7.34 -10.00
C LEU A 298 -24.84 -6.85 -10.77
N ASP A 299 -25.01 -5.53 -10.88
CA ASP A 299 -26.01 -4.86 -11.71
C ASP A 299 -25.32 -4.28 -12.96
N THR A 300 -25.29 -5.07 -14.03
CA THR A 300 -24.62 -4.67 -15.27
C THR A 300 -25.32 -3.53 -16.00
N ALA A 301 -26.63 -3.37 -15.80
CA ALA A 301 -27.41 -2.30 -16.42
C ALA A 301 -27.16 -0.96 -15.71
N GLY A 302 -27.13 -0.98 -14.38
CA GLY A 302 -26.80 0.18 -13.55
C GLY A 302 -25.30 0.46 -13.41
N LYS A 303 -24.44 -0.41 -13.94
CA LYS A 303 -22.98 -0.37 -13.77
C LYS A 303 -22.57 -0.16 -12.31
N ARG A 304 -23.07 -1.03 -11.43
CA ARG A 304 -22.85 -0.95 -9.98
C ARG A 304 -22.97 -2.31 -9.32
N LEU A 305 -22.56 -2.37 -8.06
CA LEU A 305 -22.69 -3.51 -7.17
C LEU A 305 -23.72 -3.14 -6.11
N VAL A 306 -24.76 -3.97 -5.99
CA VAL A 306 -25.91 -3.68 -5.12
C VAL A 306 -25.84 -4.57 -3.89
N PRO A 307 -25.82 -4.01 -2.66
CA PRO A 307 -25.86 -4.80 -1.44
C PRO A 307 -27.02 -5.78 -1.43
N THR A 308 -26.74 -7.02 -1.02
CA THR A 308 -27.74 -8.09 -0.93
C THR A 308 -28.53 -8.05 0.38
N GLY A 309 -27.97 -7.39 1.42
CA GLY A 309 -28.46 -7.47 2.80
C GLY A 309 -28.21 -8.82 3.49
N GLY A 310 -27.51 -9.76 2.81
CA GLY A 310 -27.17 -11.07 3.34
C GLY A 310 -25.82 -11.11 4.06
N THR A 311 -25.50 -12.28 4.61
CA THR A 311 -24.24 -12.58 5.31
C THR A 311 -23.30 -13.50 4.52
N ALA A 312 -23.62 -13.78 3.26
CA ALA A 312 -22.84 -14.61 2.36
C ALA A 312 -23.04 -14.17 0.91
N THR A 313 -22.15 -14.60 0.02
CA THR A 313 -22.21 -14.31 -1.41
C THR A 313 -23.46 -14.89 -2.08
N SER A 314 -23.97 -14.18 -3.09
CA SER A 314 -24.98 -14.70 -4.01
C SER A 314 -24.36 -15.53 -5.14
N ALA A 315 -25.14 -15.84 -6.17
CA ALA A 315 -24.65 -16.49 -7.39
C ALA A 315 -23.55 -15.70 -8.14
N SER A 316 -23.38 -14.40 -7.84
CA SER A 316 -22.28 -13.61 -8.38
C SER A 316 -20.95 -13.90 -7.70
N GLY A 317 -20.94 -14.45 -6.48
CA GLY A 317 -19.73 -14.61 -5.68
C GLY A 317 -19.13 -13.30 -5.15
N MET A 318 -19.78 -12.16 -5.38
CA MET A 318 -19.16 -10.83 -5.19
C MET A 318 -19.31 -10.30 -3.76
N PHE A 319 -18.30 -9.54 -3.33
CA PHE A 319 -18.30 -8.79 -2.07
C PHE A 319 -17.51 -7.49 -2.19
N ILE A 320 -17.73 -6.58 -1.25
CA ILE A 320 -16.89 -5.41 -1.00
C ILE A 320 -16.38 -5.52 0.43
N LEU A 321 -15.07 -5.32 0.63
CA LEU A 321 -14.42 -5.30 1.94
C LEU A 321 -13.89 -3.89 2.17
N TYR A 322 -14.18 -3.35 3.35
CA TYR A 322 -13.68 -2.06 3.82
C TYR A 322 -12.73 -2.28 4.99
N SER A 323 -11.55 -1.65 4.97
CA SER A 323 -10.58 -1.68 6.06
C SER A 323 -9.66 -0.46 6.04
N ASN A 324 -9.04 -0.18 7.19
CA ASN A 324 -7.99 0.82 7.34
C ASN A 324 -6.58 0.22 7.30
N ASP A 325 -6.46 -1.10 7.32
CA ASP A 325 -5.18 -1.80 7.46
C ASP A 325 -5.10 -3.00 6.50
N LEU A 326 -3.94 -3.66 6.50
CA LEU A 326 -3.78 -4.98 5.91
C LEU A 326 -4.55 -5.98 6.78
N VAL A 327 -5.45 -6.73 6.15
CA VAL A 327 -6.25 -7.74 6.85
C VAL A 327 -6.08 -9.11 6.22
N ASP A 328 -5.94 -10.11 7.07
CA ASP A 328 -5.95 -11.52 6.67
C ASP A 328 -7.41 -11.99 6.56
N ALA A 329 -7.99 -11.80 5.38
CA ALA A 329 -9.36 -12.19 5.12
C ALA A 329 -9.50 -13.71 5.04
N VAL A 330 -10.28 -14.28 5.96
CA VAL A 330 -10.60 -15.70 6.02
C VAL A 330 -11.83 -15.96 5.15
N VAL A 331 -11.61 -16.55 3.99
CA VAL A 331 -12.66 -16.88 3.03
C VAL A 331 -13.05 -18.34 3.17
N THR A 332 -14.33 -18.61 3.38
CA THR A 332 -14.88 -19.97 3.50
C THR A 332 -15.88 -20.24 2.39
N ALA A 333 -15.67 -21.31 1.63
CA ALA A 333 -16.54 -21.73 0.54
C ALA A 333 -16.46 -23.24 0.33
N ASN A 334 -17.57 -23.90 0.00
CA ASN A 334 -17.62 -25.35 -0.28
C ASN A 334 -16.96 -26.24 0.81
N GLY A 335 -17.05 -25.83 2.08
CA GLY A 335 -16.45 -26.56 3.22
C GLY A 335 -14.92 -26.42 3.34
N GLN A 336 -14.30 -25.52 2.57
CA GLN A 336 -12.88 -25.19 2.65
C GLN A 336 -12.69 -23.76 3.13
N THR A 337 -11.52 -23.48 3.72
CA THR A 337 -11.13 -22.14 4.17
C THR A 337 -9.78 -21.77 3.58
N LYS A 338 -9.65 -20.53 3.13
CA LYS A 338 -8.41 -19.92 2.65
C LYS A 338 -8.22 -18.57 3.33
N THR A 339 -6.98 -18.23 3.65
CA THR A 339 -6.63 -16.90 4.14
C THR A 339 -5.95 -16.13 3.02
N VAL A 340 -6.41 -14.92 2.75
CA VAL A 340 -5.79 -14.00 1.78
C VAL A 340 -5.56 -12.66 2.45
N THR A 341 -4.32 -12.17 2.43
CA THR A 341 -4.04 -10.81 2.88
C THR A 341 -4.58 -9.84 1.84
N VAL A 342 -5.34 -8.84 2.28
CA VAL A 342 -5.91 -7.82 1.40
C VAL A 342 -5.74 -6.45 2.05
N GLY A 343 -5.67 -5.44 1.20
CA GLY A 343 -5.55 -4.04 1.56
C GLY A 343 -5.79 -3.20 0.33
N ALA A 344 -6.27 -1.99 0.53
CA ALA A 344 -6.48 -1.02 -0.54
C ALA A 344 -5.91 0.33 -0.12
N GLN A 345 -5.37 1.05 -1.08
CA GLN A 345 -5.04 2.45 -0.90
C GLN A 345 -6.30 3.27 -0.60
N ARG A 346 -6.12 4.36 0.15
CA ARG A 346 -7.17 5.35 0.38
C ARG A 346 -7.72 5.94 -0.93
N THR A 347 -9.04 6.09 -1.01
CA THR A 347 -9.73 6.92 -2.01
C THR A 347 -9.24 8.37 -2.00
N PHE A 348 -8.86 8.93 -3.16
CA PHE A 348 -8.34 10.29 -3.25
C PHE A 348 -9.42 11.34 -2.95
N ASN A 349 -9.01 12.49 -2.41
CA ASN A 349 -9.89 13.60 -2.04
C ASN A 349 -10.61 14.26 -3.24
N ASP A 350 -10.17 13.98 -4.47
CA ASP A 350 -10.77 14.49 -5.71
C ASP A 350 -12.00 13.67 -6.15
N GLY A 351 -12.39 12.67 -5.36
CA GLY A 351 -13.50 11.76 -5.65
C GLY A 351 -13.10 10.54 -6.50
N THR A 352 -11.84 10.44 -6.90
CA THR A 352 -11.33 9.28 -7.64
C THR A 352 -11.24 8.08 -6.69
N LYS A 353 -12.09 7.08 -6.91
CA LYS A 353 -12.05 5.80 -6.21
C LYS A 353 -11.15 4.83 -6.96
N ALA A 354 -10.00 4.50 -6.39
CA ALA A 354 -9.06 3.48 -6.87
C ALA A 354 -9.16 2.24 -5.97
N PRO A 355 -10.21 1.41 -6.11
CA PRO A 355 -10.33 0.22 -5.28
C PRO A 355 -9.21 -0.78 -5.59
N ALA A 356 -8.92 -1.64 -4.62
CA ALA A 356 -8.22 -2.88 -4.91
C ALA A 356 -9.20 -3.92 -5.46
N GLY A 357 -8.79 -4.69 -6.47
CA GLY A 357 -9.49 -5.89 -6.88
C GLY A 357 -8.92 -7.14 -6.20
N VAL A 358 -9.77 -8.12 -5.88
CA VAL A 358 -9.31 -9.43 -5.38
C VAL A 358 -10.14 -10.58 -5.95
N VAL A 359 -9.51 -11.72 -6.24
CA VAL A 359 -10.23 -12.95 -6.60
C VAL A 359 -9.78 -14.10 -5.71
N VAL A 360 -10.77 -14.80 -5.14
CA VAL A 360 -10.53 -15.99 -4.31
C VAL A 360 -11.14 -17.22 -4.98
N THR A 361 -10.29 -18.08 -5.54
CA THR A 361 -10.69 -19.30 -6.22
C THR A 361 -10.67 -20.50 -5.30
N PHE A 362 -11.65 -21.40 -5.40
CA PHE A 362 -11.70 -22.70 -4.73
C PHE A 362 -11.71 -23.85 -5.73
#